data_AF-B1N591-F1
#
_entry.id   AF-B1N591-F1
#
_cell.length_a   1.000
_cell.length_b   1.000
_cell.length_c   1.000
_cell.angle_alpha   90.00
_cell.angle_beta   90.00
_cell.angle_gamma   90.00
#
_symmetry.space_group_name_H-M   'P 1'
#
loop_
_entity.id
_entity.type
_entity.pdbx_description
1 polymer ?
#
loop_
_entity_poly.entity_id
_entity_poly.type
_entity_poly.pdbx_seq_one_letter_code
_entity_poly.pdbx_strand_id
1 'polypeptide(L)'
;MSLTQEQKDAFKAIFIETVTNFAQKVGQPTEKVFLQILPLTVVAGTEYLKSYEEDLKTKLEDSKAKSQKIIGALSTVKEPEKIEKSGDKHLPLGELLGKRVQRGEDWKWDDQDGGIGSFGKVVGVKGNGWVKVQWESSRNENRYRWGVDKAYDVKVVEIVDDLGDIPPLEEQIKKPTSW
;
A
#
# COMPACT_ATOMS: atom_id res chain seq x y z
N MET A 1 14.05 -11.20 -13.66
CA MET A 1 14.56 -10.99 -15.04
C MET A 1 16.06 -11.11 -15.01
N SER A 2 16.68 -11.78 -16.00
CA SER A 2 18.12 -11.84 -16.17
C SER A 2 18.62 -10.72 -17.08
N LEU A 3 19.91 -10.34 -16.96
CA LEU A 3 20.55 -9.40 -17.88
C LEU A 3 20.48 -9.90 -19.33
N THR A 4 20.27 -8.97 -20.27
CA THR A 4 20.35 -9.24 -21.71
C THR A 4 21.80 -9.52 -22.12
N GLN A 5 21.99 -10.11 -23.32
CA GLN A 5 23.33 -10.38 -23.82
C GLN A 5 24.14 -9.09 -24.02
N GLU A 6 23.51 -8.06 -24.59
CA GLU A 6 24.11 -6.74 -24.77
C GLU A 6 24.57 -6.12 -23.44
N GLN A 7 23.77 -6.23 -22.38
CA GLN A 7 24.15 -5.75 -21.05
C GLN A 7 25.33 -6.53 -20.46
N LYS A 8 25.39 -7.86 -20.69
CA LYS A 8 26.53 -8.68 -20.27
C LYS A 8 27.80 -8.30 -21.01
N ASP A 9 27.70 -8.02 -22.31
CA ASP A 9 28.85 -7.65 -23.13
C ASP A 9 29.32 -6.22 -22.81
N ALA A 10 28.41 -5.29 -22.54
CA ALA A 10 28.73 -3.96 -22.02
C ALA A 10 29.46 -4.05 -20.67
N PHE A 11 28.99 -4.89 -19.74
CA PHE A 11 29.68 -5.13 -18.47
C PHE A 11 31.09 -5.68 -18.67
N LYS A 12 31.28 -6.66 -19.56
CA LYS A 12 32.62 -7.20 -19.87
C LYS A 12 33.56 -6.10 -20.38
N ALA A 13 33.07 -5.23 -21.29
CA ALA A 13 33.85 -4.13 -21.82
C ALA A 13 34.30 -3.16 -20.71
N ILE A 14 33.36 -2.73 -19.86
CA ILE A 14 33.64 -1.84 -18.73
C ILE A 14 34.64 -2.49 -17.76
N PHE A 15 34.48 -3.78 -17.49
CA PHE A 15 35.38 -4.51 -16.60
C PHE A 15 36.81 -4.56 -17.16
N ILE A 16 36.97 -4.93 -18.43
CA ILE A 16 38.28 -4.98 -19.10
C ILE A 16 38.95 -3.60 -19.10
N GLU A 17 38.19 -2.54 -19.44
CA GLU A 17 38.68 -1.16 -19.40
C GLU A 17 39.14 -0.76 -17.99
N THR A 18 38.35 -1.09 -16.98
CA THR A 18 38.67 -0.80 -15.57
C THR A 18 39.97 -1.46 -15.14
N VAL A 19 40.15 -2.76 -15.43
CA VAL A 19 41.38 -3.49 -15.10
C VAL A 19 42.56 -2.90 -15.88
N THR A 20 42.39 -2.57 -17.16
CA THR A 20 43.45 -1.98 -17.98
C THR A 20 43.91 -0.62 -17.44
N ASN A 21 42.97 0.26 -17.11
CA ASN A 21 43.26 1.57 -16.53
C ASN A 21 43.95 1.44 -15.16
N PHE A 22 43.50 0.50 -14.33
CA PHE A 22 44.16 0.23 -13.06
C PHE A 22 45.58 -0.31 -13.26
N ALA A 23 45.78 -1.24 -14.20
CA ALA A 23 47.08 -1.81 -14.52
C ALA A 23 48.09 -0.74 -14.99
N GLN A 24 47.65 0.18 -15.85
CA GLN A 24 48.43 1.35 -16.25
C GLN A 24 48.81 2.22 -15.05
N LYS A 25 47.86 2.49 -14.15
CA LYS A 25 48.10 3.31 -12.96
C LYS A 25 49.12 2.71 -12.00
N VAL A 26 49.19 1.38 -11.91
CA VAL A 26 50.15 0.68 -11.03
C VAL A 26 51.42 0.21 -11.75
N GLY A 27 51.56 0.50 -13.04
CA GLY A 27 52.75 0.14 -13.84
C GLY A 27 52.97 -1.37 -13.97
N GLN A 28 51.90 -2.17 -14.01
CA GLN A 28 51.98 -3.63 -14.16
C GLN A 28 51.34 -4.08 -15.48
N PRO A 29 51.78 -5.21 -16.07
CA PRO A 29 51.08 -5.82 -17.20
C PRO A 29 49.62 -6.14 -16.87
N THR A 30 48.71 -5.84 -17.81
CA THR A 30 47.26 -6.02 -17.62
C THR A 30 46.89 -7.46 -17.28
N GLU A 31 47.53 -8.45 -17.91
CA GLU A 31 47.27 -9.87 -17.69
C GLU A 31 47.59 -10.28 -16.24
N LYS A 32 48.70 -9.77 -15.69
CA LYS A 32 49.11 -10.03 -14.31
C LYS A 32 48.13 -9.43 -13.31
N VAL A 33 47.69 -8.20 -13.57
CA VAL A 33 46.70 -7.50 -12.75
C VAL A 33 45.34 -8.21 -12.81
N PHE A 34 44.93 -8.66 -13.99
CA PHE A 34 43.68 -9.39 -14.18
C PHE A 34 43.63 -10.67 -13.33
N LEU A 35 44.70 -11.47 -13.34
CA LEU A 35 44.80 -12.69 -12.52
C LEU A 35 44.75 -12.41 -11.01
N GLN A 36 45.25 -11.26 -10.58
CA GLN A 36 45.21 -10.85 -9.17
C GLN A 36 43.84 -10.28 -8.75
N ILE A 37 43.14 -9.62 -9.67
CA ILE A 37 41.82 -9.03 -9.42
C ILE A 37 40.70 -10.07 -9.43
N LEU A 38 40.79 -11.12 -10.26
CA LEU A 38 39.73 -12.14 -10.37
C LEU A 38 39.33 -12.78 -9.03
N PRO A 39 40.25 -13.23 -8.16
CA PRO A 39 39.88 -13.73 -6.84
C PRO A 39 39.20 -12.67 -5.97
N LEU A 40 39.68 -11.42 -6.04
CA LEU A 40 39.14 -10.31 -5.25
C LEU A 40 37.73 -9.92 -5.68
N THR A 41 37.42 -9.95 -6.98
CA THR A 41 36.07 -9.64 -7.47
C THR A 41 35.06 -10.69 -7.05
N VAL A 42 35.47 -11.97 -7.00
CA VAL A 42 34.63 -13.05 -6.48
C VAL A 42 34.37 -12.84 -4.98
N VAL A 43 35.41 -12.56 -4.20
CA VAL A 43 35.28 -12.32 -2.75
C VAL A 43 34.41 -11.08 -2.46
N ALA A 44 34.65 -9.96 -3.14
CA ALA A 44 33.84 -8.76 -2.97
C ALA A 44 32.36 -9.02 -3.35
N GLY A 45 32.13 -9.79 -4.41
CA GLY A 45 30.79 -10.20 -4.82
C GLY A 45 30.09 -11.07 -3.76
N THR A 46 30.80 -12.03 -3.16
CA THR A 46 30.22 -12.88 -2.11
C THR A 46 29.94 -12.10 -0.83
N GLU A 47 30.84 -11.19 -0.42
CA GLU A 47 30.63 -10.31 0.73
C GLU A 47 29.43 -9.38 0.54
N TYR A 48 29.30 -8.77 -0.65
CA TYR A 48 28.15 -7.94 -1.00
C TYR A 48 26.84 -8.72 -0.92
N LEU A 49 26.79 -9.93 -1.50
CA LEU A 49 25.60 -10.78 -1.45
C LEU A 49 25.27 -11.23 -0.03
N LYS A 50 26.28 -11.53 0.79
CA LYS A 50 26.09 -11.94 2.19
C LYS A 50 25.54 -10.80 3.03
N SER A 51 26.09 -9.59 2.88
CA SER A 51 25.55 -8.38 3.51
C SER A 51 24.09 -8.13 3.13
N TYR A 52 23.76 -8.26 1.85
CA TYR A 52 22.38 -8.11 1.39
C TYR A 52 21.44 -9.20 1.94
N GLU A 53 21.91 -10.44 2.08
CA GLU A 53 21.16 -11.53 2.71
C GLU A 53 20.89 -11.26 4.20
N GLU A 54 21.88 -10.73 4.93
CA GLU A 54 21.73 -10.35 6.34
C GLU A 54 20.71 -9.22 6.52
N ASP A 55 20.74 -8.20 5.65
CA ASP A 55 19.74 -7.14 5.63
C ASP A 55 18.32 -7.67 5.36
N LEU A 56 18.18 -8.60 4.41
CA LEU A 56 16.90 -9.25 4.11
C LEU A 56 16.40 -10.08 5.30
N LYS A 57 17.28 -10.82 5.97
CA LYS A 57 16.93 -11.57 7.19
C LYS A 57 16.48 -10.63 8.30
N THR A 58 17.16 -9.52 8.50
CA THR A 58 16.80 -8.52 9.50
C THR A 58 15.40 -7.96 9.23
N LYS A 59 15.13 -7.53 7.99
CA LYS A 59 13.80 -7.04 7.58
C LYS A 59 12.71 -8.11 7.73
N LEU A 60 13.04 -9.38 7.48
CA LEU A 60 12.13 -10.50 7.67
C LEU A 60 11.79 -10.68 9.15
N GLU A 61 12.78 -10.68 10.04
CA GLU A 61 12.55 -10.80 11.48
C GLU A 61 11.79 -9.59 12.05
N ASP A 62 12.07 -8.37 11.59
CA ASP A 62 11.29 -7.18 11.96
C ASP A 62 9.82 -7.30 11.52
N SER A 63 9.58 -7.80 10.31
CA SER A 63 8.23 -8.04 9.80
C SER A 63 7.51 -9.12 10.61
N LYS A 64 8.20 -10.21 10.96
CA LYS A 64 7.67 -11.25 11.85
C LYS A 64 7.35 -10.71 13.24
N ALA A 65 8.26 -9.93 13.83
CA ALA A 65 8.07 -9.33 15.15
C ALA A 65 6.87 -8.36 15.15
N LYS A 66 6.73 -7.54 14.10
CA LYS A 66 5.57 -6.66 13.91
C LYS A 66 4.28 -7.47 13.81
N SER A 67 4.30 -8.57 13.05
CA SER A 67 3.14 -9.46 12.87
C SER A 67 2.78 -10.16 14.18
N GLN A 68 3.76 -10.66 14.93
CA GLN A 68 3.56 -11.29 16.23
C GLN A 68 3.02 -10.30 17.27
N LYS A 69 3.48 -9.05 17.23
CA LYS A 69 2.96 -7.97 18.08
C LYS A 69 1.50 -7.64 17.74
N ILE A 70 1.13 -7.67 16.46
CA ILE A 70 -0.27 -7.52 16.03
C ILE A 70 -1.11 -8.70 16.53
N ILE A 71 -0.64 -9.93 16.37
CA ILE A 71 -1.34 -11.13 16.87
C ILE A 71 -1.49 -11.07 18.41
N GLY A 72 -0.44 -10.67 19.12
CA GLY A 72 -0.45 -10.46 20.57
C GLY A 72 -1.40 -9.34 21.01
N ALA A 73 -1.46 -8.24 20.27
CA ALA A 73 -2.45 -7.19 20.49
C ALA A 73 -3.87 -7.72 20.24
N LEU A 74 -4.08 -8.49 19.18
CA LEU A 74 -5.36 -9.14 18.87
C LEU A 74 -5.78 -10.19 19.90
N SER A 75 -4.83 -10.85 20.58
CA SER A 75 -5.11 -11.82 21.65
C SER A 75 -5.26 -11.20 23.05
N THR A 76 -4.74 -9.98 23.25
CA THR A 76 -4.92 -9.18 24.48
C THR A 76 -6.11 -8.23 24.42
N VAL A 77 -6.68 -8.03 23.22
CA VAL A 77 -8.12 -7.81 23.12
C VAL A 77 -8.73 -9.06 23.77
N LYS A 78 -9.16 -8.93 25.03
CA LYS A 78 -10.11 -9.87 25.65
C LYS A 78 -11.07 -10.23 24.52
N GLU A 79 -11.21 -11.54 24.23
CA GLU A 79 -12.38 -12.05 23.52
C GLU A 79 -13.53 -11.21 24.04
N PRO A 80 -14.17 -10.38 23.17
CA PRO A 80 -15.01 -9.30 23.66
C PRO A 80 -15.85 -9.96 24.74
N GLU A 81 -15.79 -9.41 25.95
CA GLU A 81 -16.77 -9.77 26.97
C GLU A 81 -18.07 -9.88 26.20
N LYS A 82 -18.85 -10.93 26.47
CA LYS A 82 -20.16 -11.13 25.89
C LYS A 82 -20.99 -9.89 26.25
N ILE A 83 -20.72 -8.78 25.60
CA ILE A 83 -21.53 -7.62 25.38
C ILE A 83 -22.61 -8.34 24.62
N GLU A 84 -23.68 -8.65 25.33
CA GLU A 84 -24.96 -8.90 24.71
C GLU A 84 -25.03 -7.93 23.55
N LYS A 85 -24.95 -8.49 22.32
CA LYS A 85 -24.70 -7.75 21.08
C LYS A 85 -25.43 -6.42 21.17
N SER A 86 -24.71 -5.34 21.44
CA SER A 86 -25.21 -4.01 21.16
C SER A 86 -25.25 -3.99 19.64
N GLY A 87 -26.38 -4.40 19.08
CA GLY A 87 -26.50 -4.65 17.65
C GLY A 87 -25.98 -3.44 16.90
N ASP A 88 -24.96 -3.65 16.06
CA ASP A 88 -24.62 -2.71 15.02
C ASP A 88 -25.87 -2.59 14.16
N LYS A 89 -26.67 -1.57 14.46
CA LYS A 89 -27.85 -1.24 13.69
C LYS A 89 -27.33 -0.66 12.39
N HIS A 90 -27.06 -1.52 11.42
CA HIS A 90 -26.92 -1.09 10.05
C HIS A 90 -28.06 -0.13 9.75
N LEU A 91 -27.72 1.08 9.30
CA LEU A 91 -28.72 2.10 8.98
C LEU A 91 -29.83 1.47 8.12
N PRO A 92 -31.10 1.77 8.41
CA PRO A 92 -32.18 1.31 7.57
C PRO A 92 -31.94 1.84 6.16
N LEU A 93 -32.33 1.02 5.20
CA LEU A 93 -32.05 1.22 3.80
C LEU A 93 -32.45 2.65 3.30
N GLY A 94 -33.53 3.22 3.85
CA GLY A 94 -34.00 4.58 3.56
C GLY A 94 -33.08 5.73 4.01
N GLU A 95 -32.12 5.47 4.90
CA GLU A 95 -31.19 6.48 5.44
C GLU A 95 -29.81 6.47 4.75
N LEU A 96 -29.62 5.56 3.79
CA LEU A 96 -28.32 5.41 3.11
C LEU A 96 -28.10 6.40 1.99
N LEU A 97 -29.15 6.96 1.40
CA LEU A 97 -29.01 7.82 0.24
C LEU A 97 -28.15 9.05 0.58
N GLY A 98 -27.13 9.32 -0.23
CA GLY A 98 -26.21 10.43 -0.04
C GLY A 98 -25.09 10.17 0.98
N LYS A 99 -25.12 9.06 1.72
CA LYS A 99 -24.06 8.70 2.66
C LYS A 99 -22.76 8.33 1.93
N ARG A 100 -21.64 8.66 2.58
CA ARG A 100 -20.31 8.23 2.14
C ARG A 100 -20.03 6.82 2.64
N VAL A 101 -19.44 6.00 1.78
CA VAL A 101 -19.22 4.58 2.03
C VAL A 101 -17.83 4.15 1.60
N GLN A 102 -17.38 3.03 2.15
CA GLN A 102 -16.21 2.27 1.72
C GLN A 102 -16.58 0.79 1.55
N ARG A 103 -15.69 -0.01 0.96
CA ARG A 103 -15.82 -1.48 0.99
C ARG A 103 -16.03 -1.98 2.44
N GLY A 104 -17.01 -2.84 2.60
CA GLY A 104 -17.47 -3.44 3.86
C GLY A 104 -16.87 -4.83 4.11
N GLU A 105 -17.37 -5.51 5.12
CA GLU A 105 -16.83 -6.79 5.60
C GLU A 105 -17.05 -7.94 4.61
N ASP A 106 -18.19 -7.94 3.90
CA ASP A 106 -18.55 -8.99 2.95
C ASP A 106 -18.10 -8.73 1.52
N TRP A 107 -17.24 -7.72 1.33
CA TRP A 107 -16.77 -7.30 0.01
C TRP A 107 -16.06 -8.43 -0.74
N LYS A 108 -16.49 -8.66 -1.99
CA LYS A 108 -15.95 -9.70 -2.89
C LYS A 108 -15.83 -9.24 -4.34
N TRP A 109 -15.79 -7.93 -4.56
CA TRP A 109 -15.94 -7.30 -5.88
C TRP A 109 -14.62 -6.71 -6.40
N ASP A 110 -13.51 -7.38 -6.10
CA ASP A 110 -12.15 -6.96 -6.46
C ASP A 110 -11.91 -5.46 -6.13
N ASP A 111 -11.27 -4.71 -7.03
CA ASP A 111 -10.99 -3.29 -6.86
C ASP A 111 -11.94 -2.40 -7.67
N GLN A 112 -13.21 -2.79 -7.79
CA GLN A 112 -14.22 -1.97 -8.48
C GLN A 112 -14.45 -0.59 -7.83
N ASP A 113 -14.16 -0.47 -6.54
CA ASP A 113 -14.14 0.79 -5.79
C ASP A 113 -12.86 1.60 -6.01
N GLY A 114 -11.85 1.06 -6.69
CA GLY A 114 -10.53 1.68 -6.88
C GLY A 114 -9.45 1.23 -5.89
N GLY A 115 -9.71 0.21 -5.08
CA GLY A 115 -8.74 -0.32 -4.11
C GLY A 115 -9.05 0.07 -2.67
N ILE A 116 -8.35 -0.58 -1.73
CA ILE A 116 -8.52 -0.37 -0.28
C ILE A 116 -8.34 1.12 0.06
N GLY A 117 -9.29 1.66 0.83
CA GLY A 117 -9.29 3.07 1.24
C GLY A 117 -10.05 4.01 0.31
N SER A 118 -10.52 3.52 -0.84
CA SER A 118 -11.35 4.31 -1.75
C SER A 118 -12.73 4.59 -1.17
N PHE A 119 -13.24 5.79 -1.45
CA PHE A 119 -14.56 6.23 -0.99
C PHE A 119 -15.57 6.28 -2.13
N GLY A 120 -16.82 6.06 -1.78
CA GLY A 120 -17.95 6.21 -2.67
C GLY A 120 -19.12 6.91 -2.00
N LYS A 121 -20.10 7.30 -2.80
CA LYS A 121 -21.35 7.90 -2.35
C LYS A 121 -22.52 7.04 -2.77
N VAL A 122 -23.43 6.76 -1.85
CA VAL A 122 -24.68 6.07 -2.19
C VAL A 122 -25.56 7.02 -3.00
N VAL A 123 -25.79 6.68 -4.27
CA VAL A 123 -26.58 7.47 -5.22
C VAL A 123 -27.95 6.85 -5.49
N GLY A 124 -28.19 5.63 -5.01
CA GLY A 124 -29.48 4.97 -5.16
C GLY A 124 -29.65 3.82 -4.20
N VAL A 125 -30.90 3.51 -3.91
CA VAL A 125 -31.28 2.51 -2.92
C VAL A 125 -32.45 1.70 -3.48
N LYS A 126 -32.42 0.38 -3.37
CA LYS A 126 -33.49 -0.52 -3.83
C LYS A 126 -34.02 -1.33 -2.66
N GLY A 127 -35.35 -1.31 -2.47
CA GLY A 127 -36.08 -1.91 -1.33
C GLY A 127 -35.84 -3.40 -1.05
N ASN A 128 -35.08 -4.10 -1.90
CA ASN A 128 -34.65 -5.48 -1.72
C ASN A 128 -33.25 -5.61 -1.08
N GLY A 129 -32.73 -4.56 -0.45
CA GLY A 129 -31.43 -4.59 0.25
C GLY A 129 -30.22 -4.40 -0.66
N TRP A 130 -30.37 -3.71 -1.79
CA TRP A 130 -29.25 -3.34 -2.67
C TRP A 130 -29.08 -1.83 -2.71
N VAL A 131 -27.83 -1.36 -2.71
CA VAL A 131 -27.48 0.05 -2.83
C VAL A 131 -26.63 0.29 -4.07
N LYS A 132 -26.87 1.41 -4.76
CA LYS A 132 -26.07 1.89 -5.89
C LYS A 132 -25.08 2.91 -5.36
N VAL A 133 -23.79 2.68 -5.61
CA VAL A 133 -22.70 3.54 -5.16
C VAL A 133 -21.96 4.07 -6.37
N GLN A 134 -21.66 5.37 -6.33
CA GLN A 134 -20.73 6.02 -7.24
C GLN A 134 -19.38 6.17 -6.55
N TRP A 135 -18.32 5.60 -7.11
CA TRP A 135 -16.98 5.65 -6.51
C TRP A 135 -16.22 6.90 -6.97
N GLU A 136 -15.52 7.56 -6.04
CA GLU A 136 -14.79 8.81 -6.30
C GLU A 136 -13.57 8.58 -7.20
N SER A 137 -12.92 7.42 -7.07
CA SER A 137 -11.67 7.05 -7.76
C SER A 137 -11.82 6.93 -9.27
N SER A 138 -12.92 6.33 -9.74
CA SER A 138 -13.12 5.98 -11.15
C SER A 138 -14.39 6.58 -11.75
N ARG A 139 -15.22 7.28 -10.94
CA ARG A 139 -16.57 7.76 -11.29
C ARG A 139 -17.51 6.68 -11.82
N ASN A 140 -17.15 5.40 -11.68
CA ASN A 140 -18.03 4.29 -12.03
C ASN A 140 -19.16 4.18 -11.00
N GLU A 141 -20.25 3.56 -11.42
CA GLU A 141 -21.39 3.26 -10.54
C GLU A 141 -21.67 1.78 -10.58
N ASN A 142 -21.81 1.16 -9.40
CA ASN A 142 -22.26 -0.23 -9.32
C ASN A 142 -23.15 -0.48 -8.10
N ARG A 143 -23.69 -1.70 -7.97
CA ARG A 143 -24.63 -2.10 -6.93
C ARG A 143 -24.03 -3.13 -5.98
N TYR A 144 -24.31 -2.94 -4.69
CA TYR A 144 -23.72 -3.71 -3.59
C TYR A 144 -24.79 -4.13 -2.57
N ARG A 145 -24.53 -5.22 -1.84
CA ARG A 145 -25.46 -5.78 -0.84
C ARG A 145 -25.47 -4.95 0.43
N TRP A 146 -26.67 -4.70 0.93
CA TRP A 146 -26.98 -4.12 2.23
C TRP A 146 -28.08 -4.93 2.90
N GLY A 147 -27.67 -6.05 3.54
CA GLY A 147 -28.56 -6.97 4.24
C GLY A 147 -29.09 -8.15 3.41
N VAL A 148 -28.73 -8.23 2.12
CA VAL A 148 -29.06 -9.39 1.27
C VAL A 148 -28.17 -10.57 1.66
N ASP A 149 -28.76 -11.73 1.91
CA ASP A 149 -28.06 -12.92 2.42
C ASP A 149 -27.27 -12.67 3.71
N LYS A 150 -27.72 -11.70 4.52
CA LYS A 150 -27.01 -11.20 5.71
C LYS A 150 -25.63 -10.60 5.40
N ALA A 151 -25.42 -10.15 4.17
CA ALA A 151 -24.16 -9.56 3.71
C ALA A 151 -24.26 -8.04 3.54
N TYR A 152 -23.18 -7.35 3.91
CA TYR A 152 -22.97 -5.92 3.82
C TYR A 152 -21.66 -5.64 3.09
N ASP A 153 -21.76 -5.53 1.77
CA ASP A 153 -20.61 -5.31 0.89
C ASP A 153 -20.02 -3.90 1.07
N VAL A 154 -20.79 -2.94 1.58
CA VAL A 154 -20.33 -1.57 1.84
C VAL A 154 -20.64 -1.18 3.28
N LYS A 155 -19.81 -0.31 3.85
CA LYS A 155 -20.02 0.28 5.18
C LYS A 155 -20.13 1.79 5.07
N VAL A 156 -21.03 2.38 5.86
CA VAL A 156 -21.12 3.84 5.97
C VAL A 156 -19.93 4.32 6.78
N VAL A 157 -19.22 5.31 6.25
CA VAL A 157 -18.19 6.03 6.99
C VAL A 157 -18.78 7.36 7.45
N GLU A 158 -18.83 7.55 8.77
CA GLU A 158 -19.11 8.87 9.31
C GLU A 158 -17.96 9.78 8.89
N ILE A 159 -18.28 10.91 8.27
CA ILE A 159 -17.32 11.99 8.16
C ILE A 159 -17.23 12.52 9.58
N VAL A 160 -16.23 12.05 10.33
CA VAL A 160 -15.72 12.84 11.44
C VAL A 160 -15.16 14.07 10.74
N ASP A 161 -15.81 15.22 10.89
CA ASP A 161 -15.31 16.49 10.39
C ASP A 161 -14.00 16.81 11.12
N ASP A 162 -12.91 16.17 10.70
CA ASP A 162 -11.53 16.59 10.95
C ASP A 162 -11.16 17.70 9.94
N LEU A 163 -12.11 18.61 9.71
CA LEU A 163 -11.87 19.88 9.07
C LEU A 163 -11.22 20.76 10.13
N GLY A 164 -9.89 20.67 10.21
CA GLY A 164 -9.08 21.70 10.84
C GLY A 164 -9.56 23.08 10.38
N ASP A 165 -9.90 23.91 11.35
CA ASP A 165 -10.06 25.36 11.27
C ASP A 165 -10.76 25.90 10.01
N ILE A 166 -12.07 25.68 9.89
CA ILE A 166 -12.91 26.62 9.13
C ILE A 166 -13.22 27.80 10.06
N PRO A 167 -12.65 29.00 9.84
CA PRO A 167 -12.97 30.15 10.66
C PRO A 167 -14.46 30.50 10.54
N PRO A 168 -15.09 31.00 11.62
CA PRO A 168 -16.52 31.31 11.65
C PRO A 168 -16.96 32.19 10.47
N LEU A 169 -18.20 32.03 10.03
CA LEU A 169 -18.79 32.76 8.88
C LEU A 169 -18.57 34.28 8.98
N GLU A 170 -18.55 34.82 10.20
CA GLU A 170 -18.29 36.22 10.54
C GLU A 170 -16.89 36.73 10.12
N GLU A 171 -15.90 35.85 10.08
CA GLU A 171 -14.52 36.16 9.68
C GLU A 171 -14.33 36.07 8.16
N GLN A 172 -15.18 35.30 7.49
CA GLN A 172 -15.18 35.15 6.02
C GLN A 172 -15.85 36.32 5.30
N ILE A 173 -16.80 37.02 5.96
CA ILE A 173 -17.50 38.18 5.39
C ILE A 173 -16.62 39.45 5.39
N LYS A 174 -15.47 39.45 6.08
CA LYS A 174 -14.60 40.63 6.23
C LYS A 174 -13.53 40.84 5.17
N LYS A 175 -13.41 40.01 4.13
CA LYS A 175 -12.44 40.28 3.06
C LYS A 175 -13.01 41.28 2.05
N PRO A 176 -12.46 42.51 1.95
CA PRO A 176 -12.91 43.44 0.92
C PRO A 176 -12.53 42.90 -0.46
N THR A 177 -13.49 42.91 -1.36
CA THR A 177 -13.28 42.70 -2.79
C THR A 177 -12.43 43.85 -3.31
N SER A 178 -11.12 43.65 -3.45
CA SER A 178 -10.33 44.44 -4.40
C SER A 178 -10.33 43.68 -5.73
N TRP A 179 -10.90 44.32 -6.75
CA TRP A 179 -10.80 43.89 -8.15
C TRP A 179 -9.34 43.91 -8.63
#